data_AF-A0A658NL97-F1
#
_entry.id   AF-A0A658NL97-F1
#
_cell.length_a   1.000
_cell.length_b   1.000
_cell.length_c   1.000
_cell.angle_alpha   90.00
_cell.angle_beta   90.00
_cell.angle_gamma   90.00
#
_symmetry.space_group_name_H-M   'P 1'
#
loop_
_entity.id
_entity.type
_entity.pdbx_description
1 polymer ?
#
loop_
_entity_poly.entity_id
_entity_poly.type
_entity_poly.pdbx_seq_one_letter_code
_entity_poly.pdbx_strand_id
1 'polypeptide(L)'
;HTHFAEALEKIKTGLGREYPMLINGQERFSADKHYAHSPINTDMHLATFQKGTAQDAADAVAAAKAAFPAWSRMNWEERVF
;
A
#
# COMPACT_ATOMS: atom_id res chain seq x y z
N HIS A 1 -6.07 -28.83 1.62
CA HIS A 1 -5.23 -28.26 0.53
C HIS A 1 -6.03 -27.59 -0.60
N THR A 2 -7.30 -27.97 -0.85
CA THR A 2 -8.11 -27.42 -1.95
C THR A 2 -8.29 -25.90 -1.91
N HIS A 3 -8.74 -25.32 -0.80
CA HIS A 3 -8.94 -23.86 -0.70
C HIS A 3 -7.65 -23.03 -0.82
N PHE A 4 -6.51 -23.61 -0.42
CA PHE A 4 -5.20 -22.98 -0.59
C PHE A 4 -4.83 -22.87 -2.07
N ALA A 5 -5.03 -23.95 -2.84
CA ALA A 5 -4.78 -23.96 -4.28
C ALA A 5 -5.72 -23.01 -5.03
N GLU A 6 -7.01 -23.00 -4.68
CA GLU A 6 -8.00 -22.10 -5.27
C GLU A 6 -7.68 -20.62 -5.01
N ALA A 7 -7.24 -20.28 -3.80
CA ALA A 7 -6.82 -18.92 -3.45
C ALA A 7 -5.57 -18.50 -4.23
N LEU A 8 -4.61 -19.43 -4.40
CA LEU A 8 -3.40 -19.20 -5.19
C LEU A 8 -3.71 -18.88 -6.65
N GLU A 9 -4.60 -19.64 -7.28
CA GLU A 9 -5.02 -19.39 -8.66
C GLU A 9 -5.72 -18.03 -8.80
N LYS A 10 -6.56 -17.64 -7.83
CA LYS A 10 -7.19 -16.30 -7.81
C LYS A 10 -6.19 -15.16 -7.62
N ILE A 11 -5.12 -15.37 -6.84
CA ILE A 11 -4.10 -14.33 -6.63
C ILE A 11 -3.21 -14.20 -7.86
N LYS A 12 -2.87 -15.32 -8.51
CA LYS A 12 -2.05 -15.33 -9.73
C LYS A 12 -2.64 -14.47 -10.85
N THR A 13 -3.97 -14.42 -10.98
CA THR A 13 -4.64 -13.58 -12.01
C THR A 13 -4.56 -12.08 -11.71
N GLY A 14 -4.26 -11.68 -10.47
CA GLY A 14 -4.13 -10.29 -10.04
C GLY A 14 -2.69 -9.79 -9.92
N LEU A 15 -1.70 -10.60 -10.30
CA LEU A 15 -0.29 -10.21 -10.21
C LEU A 15 0.06 -9.07 -11.16
N GLY A 16 1.05 -8.29 -10.77
CA GLY A 16 1.54 -7.14 -11.51
C GLY A 16 0.64 -5.90 -11.40
N ARG A 17 -0.41 -5.94 -10.56
CA ARG A 17 -1.28 -4.79 -10.32
C ARG A 17 -0.48 -3.60 -9.80
N GLU A 18 -0.88 -2.42 -10.24
CA GLU A 18 -0.35 -1.16 -9.76
C GLU A 18 -1.14 -0.64 -8.55
N TYR A 19 -0.41 -0.20 -7.53
CA TYR A 19 -0.96 0.34 -6.29
C TYR A 19 -0.50 1.79 -6.10
N PRO A 20 -1.42 2.73 -5.79
CA PRO A 20 -1.06 4.10 -5.46
C PRO A 20 -0.42 4.19 -4.07
N MET A 21 0.25 5.31 -3.80
CA MET A 21 0.49 5.74 -2.41
C MET A 21 -0.80 6.29 -1.84
N LEU A 22 -1.03 6.08 -0.54
CA LEU A 22 -2.15 6.70 0.19
C LEU A 22 -1.59 7.73 1.16
N ILE A 23 -1.83 9.01 0.87
CA ILE A 23 -1.36 10.15 1.66
C ILE A 23 -2.56 11.01 2.01
N ASN A 24 -2.81 11.22 3.29
CA ASN A 24 -3.95 12.00 3.79
C ASN A 24 -5.32 11.54 3.24
N GLY A 25 -5.51 10.22 3.11
CA GLY A 25 -6.74 9.64 2.56
C GLY A 25 -6.90 9.79 1.04
N GLN A 26 -5.88 10.27 0.33
CA GLN A 26 -5.90 10.43 -1.12
C GLN A 26 -4.91 9.48 -1.80
N GLU A 27 -5.33 8.93 -2.93
CA GLU A 27 -4.45 8.17 -3.83
C GLU A 27 -3.49 9.13 -4.54
N ARG A 28 -2.21 8.76 -4.57
CA ARG A 28 -1.15 9.50 -5.24
C ARG A 28 -0.30 8.57 -6.09
N PHE A 29 -0.12 8.96 -7.35
CA PHE A 29 0.76 8.30 -8.31
C PHE A 29 2.04 9.11 -8.48
N SER A 30 3.14 8.41 -8.73
CA SER A 30 4.45 9.02 -8.98
C SER A 30 4.90 8.75 -10.41
N ALA A 31 5.79 9.59 -10.93
CA ALA A 31 6.43 9.35 -12.22
C ALA A 31 7.35 8.12 -12.17
N ASP A 32 8.05 7.94 -11.06
CA ASP A 32 8.89 6.77 -10.82
C ASP A 32 8.09 5.65 -10.14
N LYS A 33 8.39 4.41 -10.52
CA LYS A 33 7.75 3.21 -9.97
C LYS A 33 8.76 2.23 -9.40
N HIS A 34 8.30 1.40 -8.47
CA HIS A 34 9.03 0.28 -7.91
C HIS A 34 8.33 -1.02 -8.32
N TYR A 35 9.03 -1.85 -9.08
CA TYR A 35 8.54 -3.14 -9.54
C TYR A 35 8.98 -4.23 -8.57
N ALA A 36 8.01 -4.85 -7.89
CA ALA A 36 8.26 -5.96 -6.99
C ALA A 36 8.20 -7.28 -7.77
N HIS A 37 9.33 -7.97 -7.85
CA HIS A 37 9.45 -9.29 -8.48
C HIS A 37 9.63 -10.37 -7.41
N SER A 38 9.25 -11.61 -7.73
CA SER A 38 9.43 -12.71 -6.80
C SER A 38 10.91 -13.07 -6.61
N PRO A 39 11.38 -13.29 -5.37
CA PRO A 39 12.77 -13.67 -5.12
C PRO A 39 13.09 -15.09 -5.60
N ILE A 40 12.08 -15.95 -5.76
CA ILE A 40 12.25 -17.32 -6.26
C ILE A 40 12.13 -17.41 -7.80
N ASN A 41 11.56 -16.39 -8.44
CA ASN A 41 11.46 -16.28 -9.89
C ASN A 41 11.33 -14.79 -10.27
N THR A 42 12.42 -14.20 -10.76
CA THR A 42 12.46 -12.78 -11.11
C THR A 42 11.57 -12.40 -12.29
N ASP A 43 11.20 -13.37 -13.14
CA ASP A 43 10.26 -13.13 -14.24
C ASP A 43 8.82 -12.95 -13.74
N MET A 44 8.53 -13.40 -12.51
CA MET A 44 7.22 -13.25 -11.90
C MET A 44 7.07 -11.86 -11.26
N HIS A 45 6.50 -10.93 -12.01
CA HIS A 45 6.13 -9.59 -11.53
C HIS A 45 4.92 -9.68 -10.59
N LEU A 46 5.10 -9.27 -9.33
CA LEU A 46 4.10 -9.41 -8.27
C LEU A 46 3.20 -8.19 -8.16
N ALA A 47 3.79 -7.00 -8.12
CA ALA A 47 3.08 -5.74 -7.97
C ALA A 47 3.96 -4.57 -8.39
N THR A 48 3.32 -3.49 -8.83
CA THR A 48 3.98 -2.20 -9.06
C THR A 48 3.54 -1.20 -7.99
N PHE A 49 4.51 -0.64 -7.27
CA PHE A 49 4.30 0.41 -6.28
C PHE A 49 4.83 1.75 -6.80
N GLN A 50 4.33 2.85 -6.25
CA GLN A 50 4.86 4.17 -6.58
C GLN A 50 6.17 4.41 -5.81
N LYS A 51 7.15 5.00 -6.47
CA LYS A 51 8.37 5.48 -5.81
C LYS A 51 8.16 6.94 -5.43
N GLY A 52 7.85 7.17 -4.16
CA GLY A 52 7.62 8.51 -3.63
C GLY A 52 8.89 9.37 -3.62
N THR A 53 8.67 10.67 -3.68
CA THR A 53 9.71 11.70 -3.55
C THR A 53 9.91 12.11 -2.09
N ALA A 54 10.93 12.93 -1.82
CA ALA A 54 11.09 13.55 -0.51
C ALA A 54 9.89 14.43 -0.13
N GLN A 55 9.20 15.04 -1.12
CA GLN A 55 7.99 15.82 -0.87
C GLN A 55 6.82 14.94 -0.45
N ASP A 56 6.64 13.77 -1.08
CA ASP A 56 5.60 12.83 -0.68
C ASP A 56 5.79 12.36 0.77
N ALA A 57 7.04 12.13 1.18
CA ALA A 57 7.36 11.81 2.56
C ALA A 57 7.05 12.99 3.51
N ALA A 58 7.37 14.23 3.12
CA ALA A 58 7.06 15.42 3.91
C ALA A 58 5.55 15.63 4.08
N ASP A 59 4.77 15.47 3.00
CA ASP A 59 3.31 15.54 3.01
C ASP A 59 2.69 14.46 3.91
N ALA A 60 3.19 13.23 3.82
CA ALA A 60 2.74 12.13 4.67
C ALA A 60 2.99 12.39 6.16
N VAL A 61 4.17 12.91 6.51
CA VAL A 61 4.49 13.28 7.90
C VAL A 61 3.62 14.46 8.37
N ALA A 62 3.40 15.46 7.53
CA ALA A 62 2.54 16.59 7.87
C ALA A 62 1.09 16.14 8.10
N ALA A 63 0.55 15.29 7.24
CA ALA A 63 -0.80 14.71 7.39
C ALA A 63 -0.92 13.88 8.66
N ALA A 64 0.07 13.02 8.94
CA ALA A 64 0.09 12.22 10.17
C ALA A 64 0.10 13.11 11.43
N LYS A 65 0.93 14.18 11.43
CA LYS A 65 0.95 15.15 12.54
C LYS A 65 -0.36 15.90 12.71
N ALA A 66 -1.04 16.24 11.62
CA ALA A 66 -2.34 16.92 11.66
C ALA A 66 -3.46 16.00 12.20
N ALA A 67 -3.45 14.71 11.82
CA ALA A 67 -4.44 13.73 12.27
C ALA A 67 -4.20 13.27 13.73
N PHE A 68 -2.95 13.28 14.20
CA PHE A 68 -2.57 12.71 15.49
C PHE A 68 -3.35 13.26 16.70
N PRO A 69 -3.62 14.57 16.87
CA PRO A 69 -4.36 15.06 18.03
C PRO A 69 -5.81 14.55 18.09
N ALA A 70 -6.48 14.43 16.95
CA ALA A 70 -7.82 13.88 16.88
C ALA A 70 -7.79 12.37 17.15
N TRP A 71 -6.89 11.65 16.47
CA TRP A 71 -6.73 10.21 16.62
C TRP A 71 -6.33 9.78 18.04
N SER A 72 -5.36 10.47 18.65
CA SER A 72 -4.82 10.10 19.97
C SER A 72 -5.79 10.36 21.12
N ARG A 73 -6.76 11.27 20.94
CA ARG A 73 -7.81 11.58 21.92
C ARG A 73 -9.11 10.80 21.69
N MET A 74 -9.25 10.12 20.56
CA MET A 74 -10.40 9.28 20.26
C MET A 74 -10.51 8.13 21.27
N ASN A 75 -11.72 7.82 21.74
CA ASN A 75 -11.90 6.74 22.71
C ASN A 75 -11.51 5.40 22.05
N TRP A 76 -10.97 4.46 22.83
CA TRP A 76 -10.49 3.19 22.26
C TRP A 76 -11.62 2.41 21.56
N GLU A 77 -12.85 2.51 22.07
CA GLU A 77 -14.05 1.90 21.48
C GLU A 77 -14.29 2.40 20.04
N GLU A 78 -14.00 3.67 19.76
CA GLU A 78 -14.16 4.29 18.44
C GLU A 78 -13.03 3.92 17.46
N ARG A 79 -11.96 3.25 17.92
CA ARG A 79 -10.80 2.85 17.09
C ARG A 79 -10.80 1.39 16.67
N VAL A 80 -11.57 0.54 17.35
CA VAL A 80 -11.54 -0.93 17.18
C VAL A 80 -12.55 -1.40 16.11
N PHE A 81 -13.51 -0.55 15.74
CA PHE A 81 -14.53 -0.85 14.73
C PHE A 81 -14.23 -0.22 13.37
#